data_AF-A0A1T4RC10-F1
#
_entry.id   AF-A0A1T4RC10-F1
#
_cell.length_a   1.000
_cell.length_b   1.000
_cell.length_c   1.000
_cell.angle_alpha   90.00
_cell.angle_beta   90.00
_cell.angle_gamma   90.00
#
_symmetry.space_group_name_H-M   'P 1'
#
loop_
_entity.id
_entity.type
_entity.pdbx_description
1 polymer ?
#
loop_
_entity_poly.entity_id
_entity_poly.type
_entity_poly.pdbx_seq_one_letter_code
_entity_poly.pdbx_strand_id
1 'polypeptide(L)'
;MRIRSLLLLLLFPVAMMAQTKASLLQKAWVGPELAYVSFDTTRCVFDFFGRFPAQMTYRIDGDTLRLQPNGPNFGFQGIGHPQFLIKQLTPDSLVLVPVDSGAVKMVKGQPVLCYKNQALTATDTIRFDSLYFKSTHCYGKCPAMEFQISKNRQLKFIGDSYSVKEGHYTGVLSDSIYGRLQYLLSISALDKLKTWEQRIYDVPRYTVAVWYNNKRQVVENYELPRVMSELFAYLKNLPGKVPLRKSAQALVLANPYPVKGK
;
A
#
# COMPACT_ATOMS: atom_id res chain seq x y z
N MET A 1 -22.54 25.46 64.36
CA MET A 1 -22.61 24.70 63.09
C MET A 1 -21.22 24.67 62.46
N ARG A 2 -20.52 23.53 62.54
CA ARG A 2 -19.17 23.37 61.95
C ARG A 2 -19.28 22.50 60.71
N ILE A 3 -19.15 23.11 59.54
CA ILE A 3 -19.08 22.42 58.24
C ILE A 3 -17.63 21.93 58.08
N ARG A 4 -17.42 20.62 58.16
CA ARG A 4 -16.15 19.98 57.78
C ARG A 4 -16.25 19.60 56.30
N SER A 5 -15.70 20.45 55.44
CA SER A 5 -15.45 20.13 54.03
C SER A 5 -14.38 19.04 53.94
N LEU A 6 -14.78 17.85 53.48
CA LEU A 6 -13.89 16.76 53.13
C LEU A 6 -13.54 16.90 51.64
N LEU A 7 -12.42 17.54 51.33
CA LEU A 7 -11.90 17.67 49.98
C LEU A 7 -11.12 16.39 49.63
N LEU A 8 -11.77 15.44 48.98
CA LEU A 8 -11.13 14.20 48.49
C LEU A 8 -10.45 14.50 47.14
N LEU A 9 -9.16 14.83 47.16
CA LEU A 9 -8.32 14.96 45.97
C LEU A 9 -8.03 13.57 45.39
N LEU A 10 -8.79 13.18 44.36
CA LEU A 10 -8.50 12.01 43.52
C LEU A 10 -7.27 12.31 42.64
N LEU A 11 -6.09 11.94 43.13
CA LEU A 11 -4.87 11.83 42.33
C LEU A 11 -5.00 10.61 41.40
N PHE A 12 -5.58 10.80 40.22
CA PHE A 12 -5.43 9.82 39.14
C PHE A 12 -4.00 9.91 38.60
N PRO A 13 -3.16 8.86 38.70
CA PRO A 13 -1.90 8.85 38.00
C PRO A 13 -2.22 8.77 36.51
N VAL A 14 -2.01 9.88 35.80
CA VAL A 14 -1.96 9.87 34.34
C VAL A 14 -0.71 9.08 33.97
N ALA A 15 -0.86 7.76 33.85
CA ALA A 15 0.15 6.91 33.24
C ALA A 15 0.23 7.28 31.76
N MET A 16 0.98 8.34 31.45
CA MET A 16 1.40 8.61 30.09
C MET A 16 2.33 7.48 29.69
N MET A 17 1.77 6.47 29.01
CA MET A 17 2.58 5.47 28.35
C MET A 17 3.45 6.18 27.33
N ALA A 18 4.73 6.34 27.67
CA ALA A 18 5.72 6.91 26.76
C ALA A 18 5.78 6.02 25.52
N GLN A 19 5.21 6.51 24.42
CA GLN A 19 5.24 5.81 23.15
C GLN A 19 6.70 5.71 22.71
N THR A 20 7.22 4.50 22.54
CA THR A 20 8.61 4.30 22.16
C THR A 20 8.82 4.79 20.73
N LYS A 21 10.00 5.32 20.40
CA LYS A 21 10.38 5.67 19.02
C LYS A 21 10.10 4.53 18.03
N ALA A 22 10.35 3.29 18.45
CA ALA A 22 10.06 2.10 17.64
C ALA A 22 8.56 2.00 17.28
N SER A 23 7.67 2.16 18.26
CA SER A 23 6.23 2.11 18.01
C SER A 23 5.71 3.29 17.17
N LEU A 24 6.32 4.48 17.27
CA LEU A 24 6.01 5.60 16.38
C LEU A 24 6.40 5.29 14.93
N LEU A 25 7.54 4.63 14.73
CA LEU A 25 8.09 4.31 13.41
C LEU A 25 7.31 3.19 12.69
N GLN A 26 6.70 2.26 13.44
CA GLN A 26 5.97 1.08 12.93
C GLN A 26 4.65 1.43 12.21
N LYS A 27 4.78 2.12 11.08
CA LYS A 27 3.70 2.60 10.21
C LYS A 27 4.16 2.53 8.76
N ALA A 28 3.22 2.74 7.84
CA ALA A 28 3.54 3.09 6.46
C ALA A 28 3.69 4.60 6.32
N TRP A 29 4.76 5.02 5.66
CA TRP A 29 5.15 6.39 5.46
C TRP A 29 5.27 6.65 3.96
N VAL A 30 4.62 7.71 3.49
CA VAL A 30 4.58 8.09 2.07
C VAL A 30 5.15 9.48 1.87
N GLY A 31 5.99 9.64 0.86
CA GLY A 31 6.67 10.87 0.50
C GLY A 31 6.25 11.38 -0.89
N PRO A 32 6.99 12.34 -1.45
CA PRO A 32 6.79 12.80 -2.83
C PRO A 32 7.08 11.67 -3.83
N GLU A 33 6.57 11.79 -5.07
CA GLU A 33 6.88 10.87 -6.18
C GLU A 33 6.75 9.36 -5.85
N LEU A 34 5.70 8.96 -5.14
CA LEU A 34 5.45 7.57 -4.71
C LEU A 34 6.48 6.99 -3.73
N ALA A 35 7.35 7.83 -3.15
CA ALA A 35 8.29 7.38 -2.12
C ALA A 35 7.52 6.72 -0.98
N TYR A 36 7.97 5.54 -0.57
CA TYR A 36 7.34 4.75 0.46
C TYR A 36 8.40 4.14 1.36
N VAL A 37 8.13 4.14 2.66
CA VAL A 37 8.86 3.33 3.64
C VAL A 37 7.88 2.81 4.69
N SER A 38 8.01 1.56 5.10
CA SER A 38 7.24 1.01 6.21
C SER A 38 8.08 0.12 7.09
N PHE A 39 7.78 0.15 8.38
CA PHE A 39 8.52 -0.59 9.39
C PHE A 39 7.58 -1.55 10.11
N ASP A 40 7.99 -2.81 10.24
CA ASP A 40 7.41 -3.72 11.23
C ASP A 40 8.38 -3.88 12.41
N THR A 41 8.27 -4.97 13.18
CA THR A 41 9.13 -5.23 14.33
C THR A 41 10.62 -5.41 13.98
N THR A 42 10.95 -5.88 12.78
CA THR A 42 12.33 -6.22 12.40
C THR A 42 12.73 -5.77 11.00
N ARG A 43 11.77 -5.42 10.15
CA ARG A 43 11.96 -5.18 8.72
C ARG A 43 11.53 -3.77 8.34
N CYS A 44 12.31 -3.20 7.42
CA CYS A 44 12.01 -1.99 6.68
C CYS A 44 11.73 -2.39 5.23
N VAL A 45 10.53 -2.07 4.75
CA VAL A 45 10.18 -2.16 3.33
C VAL A 45 10.22 -0.76 2.76
N PHE A 46 10.90 -0.55 1.65
CA PHE A 46 11.00 0.76 1.03
C PHE A 46 10.85 0.68 -0.49
N ASP A 47 10.38 1.79 -1.05
CA ASP A 47 10.26 2.02 -2.49
C ASP A 47 10.35 3.53 -2.71
N PHE A 48 11.57 4.06 -2.87
CA PHE A 48 11.80 5.51 -2.87
C PHE A 48 11.23 6.22 -4.11
N PHE A 49 10.88 5.48 -5.17
CA PHE A 49 10.48 6.06 -6.47
C PHE A 49 9.37 5.26 -7.17
N GLY A 50 8.63 4.45 -6.41
CA GLY A 50 7.57 3.59 -6.94
C GLY A 50 8.03 2.40 -7.80
N ARG A 51 9.33 2.19 -8.06
CA ARG A 51 9.80 1.27 -9.13
C ARG A 51 10.49 0.00 -8.65
N PHE A 52 11.21 0.08 -7.53
CA PHE A 52 12.11 -0.98 -7.08
C PHE A 52 11.95 -1.19 -5.59
N PRO A 53 10.86 -1.83 -5.18
CA PRO A 53 10.66 -2.11 -3.79
C PRO A 53 11.72 -3.09 -3.28
N ALA A 54 12.15 -2.87 -2.06
CA ALA A 54 13.08 -3.74 -1.39
C ALA A 54 12.75 -3.87 0.09
N GLN A 55 13.38 -4.85 0.71
CA GLN A 55 13.22 -5.14 2.12
C GLN A 55 14.59 -5.38 2.75
N MET A 56 14.81 -4.75 3.90
CA MET A 56 16.00 -4.90 4.72
C MET A 56 15.58 -5.11 6.18
N THR A 57 16.45 -5.70 6.98
CA THR A 57 16.32 -5.56 8.44
C THR A 57 16.73 -4.15 8.84
N TYR A 58 16.28 -3.70 10.01
CA TYR A 58 16.67 -2.39 10.51
C TYR A 58 16.89 -2.39 12.02
N ARG A 59 17.63 -1.39 12.49
CA ARG A 59 17.72 -1.02 13.91
C ARG A 59 17.81 0.49 14.07
N ILE A 60 17.46 0.97 15.26
CA ILE A 60 17.57 2.38 15.64
C ILE A 60 18.65 2.51 16.71
N ASP A 61 19.74 3.20 16.38
CA ASP A 61 20.83 3.50 17.30
C ASP A 61 20.77 5.01 17.63
N GLY A 62 20.12 5.36 18.74
CA GLY A 62 19.91 6.76 19.14
C GLY A 62 18.93 7.51 18.24
N ASP A 63 19.45 8.33 17.33
CA ASP A 63 18.71 9.05 16.28
C ASP A 63 18.99 8.50 14.88
N THR A 64 19.76 7.42 14.76
CA THR A 64 20.19 6.87 13.48
C THR A 64 19.45 5.58 13.16
N LEU A 65 18.71 5.58 12.04
CA LEU A 65 18.16 4.38 11.40
C LEU A 65 19.24 3.69 10.58
N ARG A 66 19.54 2.43 10.86
CA ARG A 66 20.48 1.61 10.09
C ARG A 66 19.74 0.49 9.36
N LEU A 67 19.96 0.37 8.05
CA LEU A 67 19.42 -0.72 7.23
C LEU A 67 20.48 -1.80 7.03
N GLN A 68 20.05 -3.06 7.13
CA GLN A 68 20.90 -4.24 6.99
C GLN A 68 20.34 -5.16 5.90
N PRO A 69 21.16 -5.52 4.89
CA PRO A 69 20.76 -6.49 3.88
C PRO A 69 20.39 -7.84 4.50
N ASN A 70 19.29 -8.43 4.05
CA ASN A 70 18.91 -9.79 4.44
C ASN A 70 19.62 -10.80 3.54
N GLY A 71 20.84 -11.19 3.90
CA GLY A 71 21.64 -12.16 3.13
C GLY A 71 22.29 -11.59 1.86
N PRO A 72 22.73 -12.45 0.92
CA PRO A 72 23.37 -12.03 -0.34
C PRO A 72 22.33 -11.39 -1.27
N ASN A 73 22.02 -10.12 -1.02
CA ASN A 73 21.08 -9.35 -1.81
C ASN A 73 21.69 -8.99 -3.17
N PHE A 74 21.37 -9.77 -4.21
CA PHE A 74 21.82 -9.57 -5.59
C PHE A 74 21.56 -8.14 -6.14
N GLY A 75 20.54 -7.44 -5.64
CA GLY A 75 20.20 -6.07 -6.08
C GLY A 75 20.87 -4.92 -5.30
N PHE A 76 21.54 -5.21 -4.18
CA PHE A 76 22.14 -4.19 -3.30
C PHE A 76 23.64 -4.39 -3.06
N GLN A 77 24.30 -5.18 -3.91
CA GLN A 77 25.75 -5.35 -3.85
C GLN A 77 26.43 -3.97 -3.97
N GLY A 78 27.31 -3.65 -3.01
CA GLY A 78 28.04 -2.37 -2.99
C GLY A 78 27.31 -1.18 -2.36
N ILE A 79 26.07 -1.36 -1.84
CA ILE A 79 25.33 -0.29 -1.15
C ILE A 79 25.67 -0.24 0.36
N GLY A 80 26.38 -1.22 0.90
CA GLY A 80 26.85 -1.23 2.28
C GLY A 80 25.71 -1.38 3.31
N HIS A 81 25.83 -0.67 4.44
CA HIS A 81 24.81 -0.59 5.49
C HIS A 81 24.26 0.83 5.56
N PRO A 82 23.27 1.20 4.73
CA PRO A 82 22.73 2.55 4.65
C PRO A 82 22.23 3.06 5.99
N GLN A 83 22.66 4.27 6.34
CA GLN A 83 22.28 4.96 7.56
C GLN A 83 21.56 6.25 7.24
N PHE A 84 20.51 6.51 8.01
CA PHE A 84 19.72 7.72 7.94
C PHE A 84 19.59 8.31 9.32
N LEU A 85 19.86 9.61 9.44
CA LEU A 85 19.53 10.38 10.62
C LEU A 85 18.02 10.66 10.65
N ILE A 86 17.35 10.27 11.73
CA ILE A 86 15.94 10.56 12.00
C ILE A 86 15.88 11.99 12.57
N LYS A 87 15.72 12.97 11.68
CA LYS A 87 15.60 14.39 12.07
C LYS A 87 14.26 14.70 12.74
N GLN A 88 13.20 14.01 12.34
CA GLN A 88 11.87 14.17 12.90
C GLN A 88 11.13 12.83 12.89
N LEU A 89 10.48 12.52 14.01
CA LEU A 89 9.58 11.38 14.14
C LEU A 89 8.41 11.76 15.07
N THR A 90 7.27 12.06 14.47
CA THR A 90 6.02 12.38 15.17
C THR A 90 4.94 11.36 14.77
N PRO A 91 3.71 11.42 15.31
CA PRO A 91 2.63 10.55 14.85
C PRO A 91 2.34 10.65 13.34
N ASP A 92 2.63 11.81 12.74
CA ASP A 92 2.15 12.16 11.39
C ASP A 92 3.29 12.39 10.39
N SER A 93 4.51 12.61 10.87
CA SER A 93 5.65 12.96 10.02
C SER A 93 6.92 12.19 10.39
N LEU A 94 7.66 11.80 9.35
CA LEU A 94 8.98 11.21 9.43
C LEU A 94 9.92 11.98 8.48
N VAL A 95 11.06 12.45 9.00
CA VAL A 95 12.10 13.10 8.19
C VAL A 95 13.42 12.36 8.36
N LEU A 96 13.96 11.87 7.25
CA LEU A 96 15.21 11.13 7.18
C LEU A 96 16.26 11.92 6.39
N VAL A 97 17.51 11.91 6.86
CA VAL A 97 18.67 12.49 6.17
C VAL A 97 19.70 11.39 5.96
N PRO A 98 20.12 11.06 4.72
CA PRO A 98 21.16 10.07 4.49
C PRO A 98 22.50 10.56 5.06
N VAL A 99 23.21 9.71 5.81
CA VAL A 99 24.48 10.09 6.46
C VAL A 99 25.72 9.38 5.91
N ASP A 100 25.54 8.34 5.08
CA ASP A 100 26.63 7.65 4.41
C ASP A 100 26.40 7.51 2.90
N SER A 101 27.45 7.11 2.18
CA SER A 101 27.43 6.98 0.73
C SER A 101 26.44 5.91 0.23
N GLY A 102 26.16 4.88 1.02
CA GLY A 102 25.17 3.85 0.72
C GLY A 102 23.75 4.44 0.73
N ALA A 103 23.41 5.18 1.78
CA ALA A 103 22.14 5.88 1.89
C ALA A 103 21.97 6.94 0.79
N VAL A 104 23.00 7.74 0.53
CA VAL A 104 22.98 8.76 -0.55
C VAL A 104 22.73 8.13 -1.92
N LYS A 105 23.42 7.02 -2.24
CA LYS A 105 23.20 6.27 -3.49
C LYS A 105 21.77 5.72 -3.57
N MET A 106 21.28 5.13 -2.48
CA MET A 106 19.95 4.54 -2.39
C MET A 106 18.84 5.53 -2.72
N VAL A 107 18.97 6.79 -2.29
CA VAL A 107 17.99 7.85 -2.55
C VAL A 107 18.39 8.81 -3.66
N LYS A 108 19.32 8.38 -4.53
CA LYS A 108 19.76 9.13 -5.72
C LYS A 108 20.18 10.58 -5.41
N GLY A 109 20.89 10.78 -4.31
CA GLY A 109 21.41 12.08 -3.91
C GLY A 109 20.39 13.01 -3.23
N GLN A 110 19.16 12.58 -2.95
CA GLN A 110 18.21 13.41 -2.20
C GLN A 110 18.72 13.68 -0.77
N PRO A 111 18.92 14.96 -0.38
CA PRO A 111 19.54 15.29 0.90
C PRO A 111 18.59 15.16 2.10
N VAL A 112 17.28 15.21 1.86
CA VAL A 112 16.25 15.11 2.89
C VAL A 112 15.05 14.35 2.31
N LEU A 113 14.53 13.40 3.08
CA LEU A 113 13.36 12.60 2.73
C LEU A 113 12.24 12.92 3.71
N CYS A 114 11.19 13.56 3.22
CA CYS A 114 10.03 13.95 4.02
C CYS A 114 8.86 13.01 3.75
N TYR A 115 8.37 12.35 4.79
CA TYR A 115 7.24 11.45 4.72
C TYR A 115 6.09 11.90 5.64
N LYS A 116 4.88 11.50 5.24
CA LYS A 116 3.67 11.54 6.05
C LYS A 116 3.18 10.13 6.35
N ASN A 117 2.54 9.94 7.48
CA ASN A 117 1.85 8.68 7.79
C ASN A 117 0.78 8.41 6.70
N GLN A 118 0.86 7.27 6.01
CA GLN A 118 -0.03 6.94 4.90
C GLN A 118 -1.50 6.95 5.30
N ALA A 119 -1.82 6.49 6.51
CA ALA A 119 -3.20 6.48 7.02
C ALA A 119 -3.83 7.89 7.09
N LEU A 120 -2.98 8.93 7.14
CA LEU A 120 -3.39 10.35 7.18
C LEU A 120 -3.33 11.02 5.81
N THR A 121 -3.00 10.29 4.75
CA THR A 121 -2.99 10.81 3.37
C THR A 121 -4.29 10.57 2.63
N ALA A 122 -5.31 10.07 3.33
CA ALA A 122 -6.64 9.85 2.77
C ALA A 122 -7.18 11.16 2.18
N THR A 123 -7.63 11.11 0.94
CA THR A 123 -8.33 12.22 0.30
C THR A 123 -9.82 11.92 0.15
N ASP A 124 -10.65 12.90 0.51
CA ASP A 124 -12.10 12.90 0.31
C ASP A 124 -12.52 13.25 -1.12
N THR A 125 -11.55 13.61 -1.98
CA THR A 125 -11.84 14.08 -3.33
C THR A 125 -12.16 12.95 -4.31
N ILE A 126 -12.00 11.68 -3.95
CA ILE A 126 -12.24 10.54 -4.86
C ILE A 126 -13.73 10.25 -4.98
N ARG A 127 -14.33 10.67 -6.10
CA ARG A 127 -15.66 10.23 -6.54
C ARG A 127 -15.52 8.96 -7.37
N PHE A 128 -15.55 7.82 -6.69
CA PHE A 128 -15.41 6.50 -7.30
C PHE A 128 -16.55 6.18 -8.28
N ASP A 129 -16.20 5.65 -9.47
CA ASP A 129 -17.18 5.17 -10.45
C ASP A 129 -17.04 3.67 -10.70
N SER A 130 -15.83 3.19 -10.99
CA SER A 130 -15.55 1.76 -11.09
C SER A 130 -14.08 1.40 -10.90
N LEU A 131 -13.83 0.11 -10.63
CA LEU A 131 -12.50 -0.48 -10.56
C LEU A 131 -12.48 -1.77 -11.37
N TYR A 132 -11.41 -1.98 -12.13
CA TYR A 132 -11.08 -3.25 -12.78
C TYR A 132 -9.77 -3.77 -12.18
N PHE A 133 -9.75 -5.07 -11.88
CA PHE A 133 -8.58 -5.78 -11.43
C PHE A 133 -8.37 -7.02 -12.31
N LYS A 134 -7.13 -7.30 -12.68
CA LYS A 134 -6.72 -8.55 -13.35
C LYS A 134 -5.42 -9.07 -12.76
N SER A 135 -5.34 -10.39 -12.64
CA SER A 135 -4.13 -11.15 -12.35
C SER A 135 -3.99 -12.24 -13.41
N THR A 136 -2.84 -12.30 -14.10
CA THR A 136 -2.56 -13.35 -15.09
C THR A 136 -2.06 -14.65 -14.44
N HIS A 137 -1.85 -15.67 -15.26
CA HIS A 137 -1.19 -16.91 -14.83
C HIS A 137 0.30 -16.70 -14.50
N CYS A 138 0.86 -17.66 -13.77
CA CYS A 138 2.28 -17.94 -13.58
C CYS A 138 2.50 -19.46 -13.74
N TYR A 139 3.74 -19.96 -13.74
CA TYR A 139 4.02 -21.40 -13.78
C TYR A 139 3.71 -22.12 -12.44
N GLY A 140 3.47 -21.35 -11.36
CA GLY A 140 3.00 -21.86 -10.07
C GLY A 140 1.49 -21.79 -9.86
N LYS A 141 1.06 -21.78 -8.60
CA LYS A 141 -0.36 -21.70 -8.18
C LYS A 141 -0.83 -20.25 -7.97
N CYS A 142 -0.56 -19.38 -8.93
CA CYS A 142 -1.04 -18.00 -8.85
C CYS A 142 -2.51 -17.93 -9.32
N PRO A 143 -3.43 -17.38 -8.50
CA PRO A 143 -4.80 -17.18 -8.92
C PRO A 143 -4.88 -16.29 -10.17
N ALA A 144 -5.35 -16.85 -11.27
CA ALA A 144 -5.69 -16.12 -12.48
C ALA A 144 -7.16 -15.69 -12.39
N MET A 145 -7.41 -14.39 -12.44
CA MET A 145 -8.76 -13.85 -12.28
C MET A 145 -8.84 -12.41 -12.79
N GLU A 146 -10.04 -12.01 -13.15
CA GLU A 146 -10.38 -10.61 -13.39
C GLU A 146 -11.73 -10.26 -12.79
N PHE A 147 -11.88 -9.03 -12.33
CA PHE A 147 -13.16 -8.54 -11.85
C PHE A 147 -13.32 -7.05 -12.04
N GLN A 148 -14.59 -6.62 -12.05
CA GLN A 148 -14.97 -5.23 -12.05
C GLN A 148 -15.92 -4.94 -10.90
N ILE A 149 -15.67 -3.84 -10.20
CA ILE A 149 -16.53 -3.28 -9.15
C ILE A 149 -17.10 -1.97 -9.66
N SER A 150 -18.41 -1.78 -9.57
CA SER A 150 -19.04 -0.47 -9.86
C SER A 150 -19.33 0.31 -8.58
N LYS A 151 -19.61 1.61 -8.72
CA LYS A 151 -20.08 2.48 -7.61
C LYS A 151 -21.33 1.98 -6.90
N ASN A 152 -22.12 1.13 -7.56
CA ASN A 152 -23.31 0.49 -7.00
C ASN A 152 -22.97 -0.79 -6.20
N ARG A 153 -21.68 -1.00 -5.87
CA ARG A 153 -21.16 -2.17 -5.14
C ARG A 153 -21.29 -3.50 -5.88
N GLN A 154 -21.68 -3.47 -7.14
CA GLN A 154 -21.81 -4.68 -7.96
C GLN A 154 -20.43 -5.17 -8.38
N LEU A 155 -20.16 -6.45 -8.11
CA LEU A 155 -18.98 -7.18 -8.52
C LEU A 155 -19.34 -8.11 -9.68
N LYS A 156 -18.62 -7.97 -10.79
CA LYS A 156 -18.55 -8.98 -11.86
C LYS A 156 -17.20 -9.66 -11.74
N PHE A 157 -17.18 -10.97 -11.57
CA PHE A 157 -15.96 -11.75 -11.35
C PHE A 157 -15.87 -12.87 -12.38
N ILE A 158 -14.70 -13.00 -12.98
CA ILE A 158 -14.33 -14.08 -13.89
C ILE A 158 -13.09 -14.73 -13.30
N GLY A 159 -13.28 -15.92 -12.76
CA GLY A 159 -12.20 -16.70 -12.19
C GLY A 159 -11.70 -17.76 -13.17
N ASP A 160 -10.40 -17.97 -13.17
CA ASP A 160 -9.70 -19.02 -13.90
C ASP A 160 -8.88 -19.84 -12.88
N SER A 161 -7.87 -20.55 -13.35
CA SER A 161 -7.00 -21.46 -12.62
C SER A 161 -6.56 -20.88 -11.28
N TYR A 162 -6.73 -21.68 -10.22
CA TYR A 162 -6.37 -21.35 -8.83
C TYR A 162 -7.11 -20.15 -8.22
N SER A 163 -8.12 -19.60 -8.89
CA SER A 163 -8.99 -18.59 -8.30
C SER A 163 -9.96 -19.19 -7.28
N VAL A 164 -10.66 -18.33 -6.54
CA VAL A 164 -11.59 -18.77 -5.48
C VAL A 164 -12.79 -19.56 -6.04
N LYS A 165 -13.14 -19.31 -7.32
CA LYS A 165 -14.18 -20.00 -8.10
C LYS A 165 -13.88 -19.87 -9.59
N GLU A 166 -13.95 -20.95 -10.35
CA GLU A 166 -13.77 -20.89 -11.81
C GLU A 166 -15.08 -20.58 -12.55
N GLY A 167 -15.00 -19.73 -13.57
CA GLY A 167 -16.13 -19.28 -14.40
C GLY A 167 -16.63 -17.87 -14.06
N HIS A 168 -17.86 -17.57 -14.48
CA HIS A 168 -18.47 -16.25 -14.36
C HIS A 168 -19.39 -16.14 -13.14
N TYR A 169 -19.18 -15.12 -12.31
CA TYR A 169 -19.97 -14.87 -11.11
C TYR A 169 -20.28 -13.39 -10.93
N THR A 170 -21.37 -13.12 -10.23
CA THR A 170 -21.72 -11.78 -9.73
C THR A 170 -21.84 -11.78 -8.22
N GLY A 171 -21.67 -10.61 -7.61
CA GLY A 171 -21.84 -10.42 -6.18
C GLY A 171 -22.09 -8.95 -5.86
N VAL A 172 -22.43 -8.69 -4.61
CA VAL A 172 -22.60 -7.32 -4.09
C VAL A 172 -21.70 -7.17 -2.88
N LEU A 173 -20.84 -6.15 -2.90
CA LEU A 173 -20.00 -5.83 -1.74
C LEU A 173 -20.91 -5.31 -0.61
N SER A 174 -20.69 -5.80 0.61
CA SER A 174 -21.28 -5.19 1.80
C SER A 174 -20.74 -3.77 2.00
N ASP A 175 -21.42 -2.97 2.83
CA ASP A 175 -20.97 -1.61 3.15
C ASP A 175 -19.57 -1.57 3.76
N SER A 176 -19.23 -2.53 4.63
CA SER A 176 -17.90 -2.61 5.23
C SER A 176 -16.81 -2.91 4.20
N ILE A 177 -17.07 -3.84 3.27
CA ILE A 177 -16.14 -4.21 2.19
C ILE A 177 -15.99 -3.04 1.20
N TYR A 178 -17.09 -2.38 0.86
CA TYR A 178 -17.04 -1.24 -0.05
C TYR A 178 -16.38 -0.01 0.57
N GLY A 179 -16.71 0.33 1.82
CA GLY A 179 -16.08 1.42 2.56
C GLY A 179 -14.57 1.20 2.73
N ARG A 180 -14.13 -0.03 3.00
CA ARG A 180 -12.70 -0.36 3.05
C ARG A 180 -12.03 -0.18 1.69
N LEU A 181 -12.68 -0.54 0.59
CA LEU A 181 -12.17 -0.27 -0.76
C LEU A 181 -11.98 1.23 -0.99
N GLN A 182 -12.98 2.05 -0.68
CA GLN A 182 -12.93 3.50 -0.84
C GLN A 182 -11.80 4.13 -0.02
N TYR A 183 -11.66 3.72 1.24
CA TYR A 183 -10.54 4.15 2.09
C TYR A 183 -9.19 3.79 1.48
N LEU A 184 -9.01 2.54 1.02
CA LEU A 184 -7.75 2.12 0.42
C LEU A 184 -7.42 2.89 -0.85
N LEU A 185 -8.41 3.18 -1.69
CA LEU A 185 -8.23 4.05 -2.86
C LEU A 185 -7.78 5.47 -2.45
N SER A 186 -8.36 6.01 -1.37
CA SER A 186 -8.04 7.36 -0.86
C SER A 186 -6.59 7.53 -0.40
N ILE A 187 -5.92 6.45 0.04
CA ILE A 187 -4.53 6.46 0.51
C ILE A 187 -3.53 5.90 -0.51
N SER A 188 -3.99 5.50 -1.71
CA SER A 188 -3.16 4.83 -2.73
C SER A 188 -2.47 5.79 -3.70
N ALA A 189 -2.57 7.10 -3.47
CA ALA A 189 -1.97 8.15 -4.32
C ALA A 189 -2.26 7.96 -5.83
N LEU A 190 -3.51 7.63 -6.19
CA LEU A 190 -3.91 7.22 -7.55
C LEU A 190 -3.40 8.16 -8.65
N ASP A 191 -3.42 9.46 -8.41
CA ASP A 191 -3.00 10.50 -9.36
C ASP A 191 -1.51 10.51 -9.70
N LYS A 192 -0.69 9.84 -8.88
CA LYS A 192 0.76 9.76 -9.08
C LYS A 192 1.18 8.44 -9.72
N LEU A 193 0.26 7.48 -9.85
CA LEU A 193 0.58 6.15 -10.36
C LEU A 193 1.01 6.21 -11.82
N LYS A 194 1.96 5.36 -12.17
CA LYS A 194 2.48 5.21 -13.54
C LYS A 194 2.69 3.72 -13.79
N THR A 195 2.61 3.31 -15.06
CA THR A 195 3.12 2.00 -15.49
C THR A 195 4.59 2.16 -15.87
N TRP A 196 5.43 1.19 -15.55
CA TRP A 196 6.83 1.17 -15.97
C TRP A 196 7.23 -0.21 -16.46
N GLU A 197 8.30 -0.28 -17.23
CA GLU A 197 8.80 -1.58 -17.68
C GLU A 197 9.45 -2.34 -16.53
N GLN A 198 8.98 -3.57 -16.34
CA GLN A 198 9.57 -4.57 -15.45
C GLN A 198 9.84 -5.83 -16.27
N ARG A 199 11.01 -6.42 -16.07
CA ARG A 199 11.36 -7.73 -16.61
C ARG A 199 11.48 -8.70 -15.44
N ILE A 200 10.35 -9.29 -15.06
CA ILE A 200 10.30 -10.34 -14.05
C ILE A 200 9.71 -11.57 -14.73
N TYR A 201 10.39 -12.70 -14.58
CA TYR A 201 9.98 -13.98 -15.16
C TYR A 201 9.17 -14.77 -14.14
N ASP A 202 8.23 -15.57 -14.62
CA ASP A 202 7.41 -16.48 -13.81
C ASP A 202 6.66 -15.81 -12.63
N VAL A 203 6.13 -14.62 -12.86
CA VAL A 203 5.24 -13.95 -11.92
C VAL A 203 4.00 -13.45 -12.66
N PRO A 204 2.83 -13.44 -12.00
CA PRO A 204 1.62 -12.92 -12.60
C PRO A 204 1.78 -11.42 -12.84
N ARG A 205 1.26 -10.97 -13.98
CA ARG A 205 1.09 -9.54 -14.24
C ARG A 205 -0.23 -9.10 -13.64
N TYR A 206 -0.21 -7.94 -13.00
CA TYR A 206 -1.38 -7.34 -12.39
C TYR A 206 -1.78 -6.08 -13.13
N THR A 207 -3.07 -5.94 -13.43
CA THR A 207 -3.67 -4.71 -13.96
C THR A 207 -4.65 -4.16 -12.94
N VAL A 208 -4.50 -2.90 -12.56
CA VAL A 208 -5.48 -2.16 -11.78
C VAL A 208 -5.88 -0.94 -12.60
N ALA A 209 -7.16 -0.84 -12.94
CA ALA A 209 -7.72 0.36 -13.55
C ALA A 209 -8.81 0.94 -12.65
N VAL A 210 -8.75 2.24 -12.39
CA VAL A 210 -9.72 2.95 -11.54
C VAL A 210 -10.30 4.12 -12.31
N TRP A 211 -11.62 4.16 -12.40
CA TRP A 211 -12.39 5.29 -12.90
C TRP A 211 -12.93 6.08 -11.71
N TYR A 212 -12.57 7.36 -11.64
CA TYR A 212 -12.93 8.26 -10.56
C TYR A 212 -12.84 9.70 -11.05
N ASN A 213 -13.66 10.63 -10.52
CA ASN A 213 -13.59 12.06 -10.89
C ASN A 213 -13.58 12.32 -12.42
N ASN A 214 -14.35 11.55 -13.19
CA ASN A 214 -14.38 11.60 -14.67
C ASN A 214 -13.03 11.36 -15.36
N LYS A 215 -12.05 10.77 -14.66
CA LYS A 215 -10.77 10.35 -15.20
C LYS A 215 -10.54 8.86 -14.95
N ARG A 216 -9.49 8.33 -15.57
CA ARG A 216 -9.08 6.92 -15.45
C ARG A 216 -7.59 6.84 -15.15
N GLN A 217 -7.23 6.08 -14.12
CA GLN A 217 -5.87 5.68 -13.84
C GLN A 217 -5.70 4.19 -14.14
N VAL A 218 -4.66 3.81 -14.87
CA VAL A 218 -4.30 2.41 -15.14
C VAL A 218 -2.86 2.19 -14.67
N VAL A 219 -2.64 1.11 -13.94
CA VAL A 219 -1.31 0.60 -13.63
C VAL A 219 -1.27 -0.88 -13.99
N GLU A 220 -0.25 -1.28 -14.74
CA GLU A 220 -0.04 -2.66 -15.15
C GLU A 220 1.41 -3.03 -14.93
N ASN A 221 1.68 -3.91 -13.97
CA ASN A 221 3.05 -4.28 -13.58
C ASN A 221 3.07 -5.70 -13.00
N TYR A 222 4.25 -6.31 -12.93
CA TYR A 222 4.46 -7.55 -12.19
C TYR A 222 4.51 -7.29 -10.68
N GLU A 223 5.03 -6.12 -10.30
CA GLU A 223 5.04 -5.62 -8.92
C GLU A 223 4.54 -4.17 -8.90
N LEU A 224 3.43 -3.94 -8.19
CA LEU A 224 2.82 -2.62 -8.01
C LEU A 224 3.62 -1.76 -7.02
N PRO A 225 3.55 -0.41 -7.12
CA PRO A 225 4.28 0.47 -6.21
C PRO A 225 3.83 0.25 -4.76
N ARG A 226 4.76 0.38 -3.80
CA ARG A 226 4.44 0.01 -2.40
C ARG A 226 3.35 0.84 -1.75
N VAL A 227 3.11 2.06 -2.22
CA VAL A 227 1.95 2.88 -1.79
C VAL A 227 0.61 2.15 -2.02
N MET A 228 0.54 1.23 -2.98
CA MET A 228 -0.66 0.42 -3.26
C MET A 228 -0.70 -0.92 -2.51
N SER A 229 0.26 -1.23 -1.64
CA SER A 229 0.39 -2.58 -1.06
C SER A 229 -0.88 -3.05 -0.34
N GLU A 230 -1.51 -2.18 0.46
CA GLU A 230 -2.76 -2.52 1.15
C GLU A 230 -3.93 -2.69 0.17
N LEU A 231 -4.09 -1.79 -0.80
CA LEU A 231 -5.12 -1.91 -1.84
C LEU A 231 -4.94 -3.20 -2.64
N PHE A 232 -3.72 -3.50 -3.04
CA PHE A 232 -3.41 -4.69 -3.83
C PHE A 232 -3.68 -5.98 -3.05
N ALA A 233 -3.21 -6.08 -1.81
CA ALA A 233 -3.50 -7.21 -0.93
C ALA A 233 -5.02 -7.36 -0.71
N TYR A 234 -5.73 -6.25 -0.60
CA TYR A 234 -7.18 -6.24 -0.48
C TYR A 234 -7.87 -6.78 -1.74
N LEU A 235 -7.51 -6.29 -2.93
CA LEU A 235 -8.07 -6.71 -4.21
C LEU A 235 -7.82 -8.19 -4.50
N LYS A 236 -6.62 -8.70 -4.22
CA LYS A 236 -6.29 -10.13 -4.38
C LYS A 236 -7.20 -11.06 -3.59
N ASN A 237 -7.64 -10.62 -2.41
CA ASN A 237 -8.46 -11.44 -1.52
C ASN A 237 -9.96 -11.09 -1.59
N LEU A 238 -10.33 -10.07 -2.35
CA LEU A 238 -11.70 -9.55 -2.39
C LEU A 238 -12.74 -10.60 -2.83
N PRO A 239 -12.52 -11.40 -3.89
CA PRO A 239 -13.53 -12.38 -4.33
C PRO A 239 -13.88 -13.41 -3.26
N GLY A 240 -12.93 -13.78 -2.38
CA GLY A 240 -13.16 -14.69 -1.26
C GLY A 240 -13.97 -14.08 -0.09
N LYS A 241 -14.18 -12.76 -0.10
CA LYS A 241 -14.95 -12.02 0.93
C LYS A 241 -16.36 -11.67 0.48
N VAL A 242 -16.70 -11.88 -0.78
CA VAL A 242 -18.00 -11.50 -1.37
C VAL A 242 -18.81 -12.77 -1.65
N PRO A 243 -20.10 -12.83 -1.25
CA PRO A 243 -20.98 -13.93 -1.65
C PRO A 243 -21.18 -13.93 -3.17
N LEU A 244 -20.50 -14.85 -3.87
CA LEU A 244 -20.54 -14.98 -5.33
C LEU A 244 -21.63 -15.95 -5.80
N ARG A 245 -22.47 -15.49 -6.73
CA ARG A 245 -23.51 -16.25 -7.43
C ARG A 245 -23.12 -16.49 -8.87
N LYS A 246 -23.30 -17.71 -9.37
CA LYS A 246 -22.94 -18.05 -10.76
C LYS A 246 -23.79 -17.23 -11.73
N SER A 247 -23.15 -16.66 -12.74
CA SER A 247 -23.85 -15.93 -13.80
C SER A 247 -24.44 -16.91 -14.82
N ALA A 248 -25.67 -16.66 -15.26
CA ALA A 248 -26.30 -17.44 -16.33
C ALA A 248 -25.70 -17.13 -17.72
N GLN A 249 -25.02 -15.99 -17.86
CA GLN A 249 -24.43 -15.52 -19.10
C GLN A 249 -22.95 -15.19 -18.91
N ALA A 250 -22.19 -15.25 -20.00
CA ALA A 250 -20.82 -14.77 -20.03
C ALA A 250 -20.80 -13.27 -19.66
N LEU A 251 -19.92 -12.92 -18.73
CA LEU A 251 -19.76 -11.54 -18.30
C LEU A 251 -18.81 -10.80 -19.24
N VAL A 252 -19.21 -9.59 -19.61
CA VAL A 252 -18.34 -8.63 -20.28
C VAL A 252 -17.89 -7.59 -19.26
N LEU A 253 -16.56 -7.50 -19.06
CA LEU A 253 -15.92 -6.48 -18.23
C LEU A 253 -15.51 -5.29 -19.11
N ALA A 254 -15.44 -4.10 -18.51
CA ALA A 254 -14.96 -2.92 -19.20
C ALA A 254 -13.50 -3.11 -19.65
N ASN A 255 -13.18 -2.72 -20.89
CA ASN A 255 -11.81 -2.70 -21.37
C ASN A 255 -11.02 -1.61 -20.62
N PRO A 256 -9.96 -1.94 -19.87
CA PRO A 256 -9.19 -0.93 -19.14
C PRO A 256 -8.37 -0.02 -20.06
N TYR A 257 -8.15 -0.40 -21.32
CA TYR A 257 -7.35 0.36 -22.28
C TYR A 257 -8.21 1.30 -23.13
N PRO A 258 -7.69 2.48 -23.53
CA PRO A 258 -8.39 3.31 -24.49
C PRO A 258 -8.52 2.55 -25.81
N VAL A 259 -9.69 2.64 -26.44
CA VAL A 259 -9.83 2.21 -27.84
C VAL A 259 -8.90 3.13 -28.63
N LYS A 260 -7.84 2.58 -29.22
CA LYS A 260 -7.00 3.35 -30.14
C LYS A 260 -7.91 3.79 -31.28
N GLY A 261 -8.17 5.08 -31.41
CA GLY A 261 -8.86 5.63 -32.57
C GLY A 261 -8.13 5.16 -33.82
N LYS A 262 -8.87 4.59 -34.77
CA LYS A 262 -8.36 4.31 -36.11
C LYS A 262 -8.12 5.61 -36.85
#